data_AF-A0A257JFD5-F1
#
_entry.id   AF-A0A257JFD5-F1
#
_cell.length_a   1.000
_cell.length_b   1.000
_cell.length_c   1.000
_cell.angle_alpha   90.00
_cell.angle_beta   90.00
_cell.angle_gamma   90.00
#
_symmetry.space_group_name_H-M   'P 1'
#
loop_
_entity.id
_entity.type
_entity.pdbx_description
1 polymer ?
#
loop_
_entity_poly.entity_id
_entity_poly.type
_entity_poly.pdbx_seq_one_letter_code
_entity_poly.pdbx_strand_id
1 'polypeptide(L)' 'MPHANLPTRRRVLTAASTAAASLALPGWARAQSNEPIKIAALIPLTGGGGAYGPTMQRAAELVVNEVNAAGGVLGR' A
#
# COMPACT_ATOMS: atom_id res chain seq x y z
N MET A 1 -8.47 -48.16 10.79
CA MET A 1 -7.96 -47.84 9.44
C MET A 1 -8.60 -46.52 9.00
N PRO A 2 -7.92 -45.37 9.07
CA PRO A 2 -8.52 -44.12 8.59
C PRO A 2 -8.51 -44.13 7.05
N HIS A 3 -9.70 -44.02 6.44
CA HIS A 3 -9.83 -43.86 5.00
C HIS A 3 -9.29 -42.48 4.60
N ALA A 4 -8.31 -42.44 3.71
CA ALA A 4 -7.79 -41.20 3.16
C ALA A 4 -8.92 -40.44 2.43
N ASN A 5 -9.22 -39.22 2.88
CA ASN A 5 -10.18 -38.33 2.23
C ASN A 5 -9.60 -37.80 0.91
N LEU A 6 -9.74 -38.56 -0.17
CA LEU A 6 -9.30 -38.13 -1.49
C LEU A 6 -10.18 -36.97 -1.99
N PRO A 7 -9.60 -35.90 -2.53
CA PRO A 7 -10.36 -34.77 -3.02
C PRO A 7 -11.24 -35.17 -4.20
N THR A 8 -12.55 -34.97 -4.06
CA THR A 8 -13.53 -35.20 -5.14
C THR A 8 -13.28 -34.28 -6.33
N ARG A 9 -13.59 -34.74 -7.55
CA ARG A 9 -13.49 -33.95 -8.81
C ARG A 9 -14.10 -32.56 -8.70
N ARG A 10 -15.25 -32.43 -8.02
CA ARG A 10 -15.92 -31.15 -7.76
C ARG A 10 -15.05 -30.17 -6.97
N ARG A 11 -14.39 -30.63 -5.91
CA ARG A 11 -13.46 -29.79 -5.12
C ARG A 11 -12.27 -29.33 -5.95
N VAL A 12 -11.73 -30.20 -6.80
CA VAL A 12 -10.64 -29.84 -7.73
C VAL A 12 -11.09 -28.75 -8.70
N LEU A 13 -12.28 -28.89 -9.30
CA LEU A 13 -12.83 -27.89 -10.23
C LEU A 13 -13.14 -26.55 -9.53
N THR A 14 -13.67 -26.57 -8.31
CA THR A 14 -13.91 -25.34 -7.52
C THR A 14 -12.61 -24.64 -7.14
N ALA A 15 -11.59 -25.39 -6.73
CA ALA A 15 -10.27 -24.82 -6.43
C ALA A 15 -9.62 -24.23 -7.69
N ALA A 16 -9.67 -24.94 -8.82
CA ALA A 16 -9.08 -24.49 -10.08
C ALA A 16 -9.76 -23.23 -10.63
N SER A 17 -11.10 -23.13 -10.55
CA SER A 17 -11.83 -21.94 -10.98
C SER A 17 -11.53 -20.72 -10.12
N THR A 18 -11.42 -20.89 -8.80
CA THR A 18 -11.04 -19.80 -7.88
C THR A 18 -9.62 -19.30 -8.17
N ALA A 19 -8.69 -20.22 -8.42
CA ALA A 19 -7.32 -19.86 -8.80
C ALA A 19 -7.26 -19.13 -10.15
N ALA A 20 -7.98 -19.62 -11.17
CA ALA A 20 -8.04 -18.97 -12.48
C ALA A 20 -8.66 -17.56 -12.40
N ALA A 21 -9.71 -17.39 -11.60
CA ALA A 21 -10.33 -16.08 -11.38
C ALA A 21 -9.35 -15.06 -10.75
N SER A 22 -8.45 -15.51 -9.87
CA SER A 22 -7.44 -14.63 -9.25
C SER A 22 -6.43 -14.06 -10.26
N LEU A 23 -6.18 -14.77 -11.37
CA LEU A 23 -5.30 -14.33 -12.45
C LEU A 23 -5.99 -13.33 -13.40
N ALA A 24 -7.32 -13.35 -13.46
CA ALA A 24 -8.13 -12.42 -14.24
C ALA A 24 -8.49 -11.14 -13.46
N LEU A 25 -7.99 -10.99 -12.21
CA LEU A 25 -8.20 -9.78 -11.43
C LEU A 25 -7.58 -8.57 -12.15
N PRO A 26 -8.30 -7.46 -12.24
CA PRO A 26 -7.82 -6.29 -12.97
C PRO A 26 -6.60 -5.67 -12.29
N GLY A 27 -5.73 -5.02 -13.06
CA GLY A 27 -4.44 -4.51 -12.58
C GLY A 27 -4.53 -3.56 -11.38
N TRP A 28 -5.64 -2.83 -11.22
CA TRP A 28 -5.86 -1.96 -10.06
C TRP A 28 -6.03 -2.73 -8.74
N ALA A 29 -6.58 -3.95 -8.78
CA ALA A 29 -6.61 -4.84 -7.61
C ALA A 29 -5.22 -5.40 -7.26
N ARG A 30 -4.28 -5.41 -8.22
CA ARG A 30 -2.87 -5.79 -8.01
C ARG A 30 -1.99 -4.58 -7.63
N ALA A 31 -2.44 -3.36 -7.88
CA ALA A 31 -1.72 -2.12 -7.60
C ALA A 31 -1.83 -1.64 -6.14
N GLN A 32 -2.56 -2.36 -5.28
CA GLN A 32 -2.57 -2.11 -3.84
C GLN A 32 -1.25 -2.59 -3.22
N SER A 33 -0.18 -1.81 -3.39
CA SER A 33 1.04 -2.01 -2.61
C SER A 33 0.91 -1.31 -1.25
N ASN A 34 1.42 -1.94 -0.21
CA ASN A 34 1.57 -1.32 1.11
C ASN A 34 2.89 -0.53 1.22
N GLU A 35 3.51 -0.21 0.08
CA GLU A 35 4.73 0.59 0.07
C GLU A 35 4.39 2.04 0.46
N PRO A 36 5.30 2.78 1.12
CA PRO A 36 5.07 4.18 1.44
C PRO A 36 4.86 5.06 0.21
N ILE A 37 4.03 6.09 0.33
CA ILE A 37 3.93 7.16 -0.68
C ILE A 37 5.20 8.01 -0.59
N LYS A 38 6.00 8.02 -1.66
CA LYS A 38 7.19 8.88 -1.75
C LYS A 38 6.75 10.29 -2.11
N ILE A 39 6.99 11.24 -1.19
CA ILE A 39 6.68 12.66 -1.36
C ILE A 39 7.99 13.46 -1.30
N ALA A 40 8.11 14.47 -2.16
CA ALA A 40 9.20 15.45 -2.11
C ALA A 40 8.61 16.85 -2.03
N ALA A 41 9.19 17.69 -1.17
CA ALA A 41 8.81 19.09 -1.02
C ALA A 41 9.98 20.00 -1.38
N LEU A 42 9.73 20.98 -2.26
CA LEU A 42 10.71 21.99 -2.64
C LEU A 42 10.73 23.10 -1.58
N ILE A 43 11.60 22.95 -0.59
CA ILE A 43 11.70 23.88 0.53
C ILE A 43 12.95 24.76 0.37
N PRO A 44 12.84 26.10 0.46
CA PRO A 44 13.97 27.00 0.32
C PRO A 44 14.83 26.96 1.59
N LEU A 45 15.80 26.05 1.64
CA LEU A 45 16.70 25.91 2.80
C LEU A 45 17.80 26.98 2.85
N THR A 46 18.04 27.68 1.74
CA THR A 46 19.07 28.72 1.60
C THR A 46 18.58 29.87 0.72
N GLY A 47 19.38 30.94 0.58
CA GLY A 47 19.06 32.10 -0.26
C GLY A 47 18.00 33.02 0.35
N GLY A 48 17.34 33.82 -0.48
CA GLY A 48 16.38 34.84 -0.03
C GLY A 48 15.17 34.32 0.77
N GLY A 49 14.82 33.04 0.60
CA GLY A 49 13.78 32.36 1.38
C GLY A 49 14.30 31.51 2.54
N GLY A 50 15.62 31.44 2.74
CA GLY A 50 16.27 30.49 3.65
C GLY A 50 15.82 30.55 5.10
N ALA A 51 15.44 31.74 5.58
CA ALA A 51 14.93 31.92 6.94
C ALA A 51 13.62 31.16 7.22
N TYR A 52 12.80 30.93 6.19
CA TYR A 52 11.53 30.20 6.32
C TYR A 52 11.71 28.68 6.18
N GLY A 53 12.72 28.25 5.43
CA GLY A 53 12.96 26.85 5.06
C GLY A 53 12.90 25.86 6.22
N PRO A 54 13.67 26.04 7.30
CA PRO A 54 13.68 25.09 8.42
C PRO A 54 12.32 24.91 9.08
N THR A 55 11.51 25.97 9.19
CA THR A 55 10.15 25.88 9.75
C THR A 55 9.19 25.21 8.78
N MET A 56 9.30 25.47 7.48
CA MET A 56 8.53 24.77 6.45
C MET A 56 8.84 23.28 6.43
N GLN A 57 10.11 22.89 6.54
CA GLN A 57 10.53 21.49 6.63
C GLN A 57 9.92 20.79 7.83
N ARG A 58 10.05 21.38 9.02
CA ARG A 58 9.47 20.82 10.25
C ARG A 58 7.95 20.67 10.15
N ALA A 59 7.26 21.65 9.55
CA ALA A 59 5.82 21.58 9.34
C ALA A 59 5.44 20.42 8.40
N ALA A 60 6.17 20.23 7.31
CA ALA A 60 5.94 19.12 6.39
C ALA A 60 6.15 17.75 7.06
N GLU A 61 7.24 17.61 7.81
CA GLU A 61 7.54 16.38 8.57
C GLU A 61 6.48 16.09 9.64
N LEU A 62 6.02 17.12 10.35
CA LEU A 62 4.97 17.00 11.37
C LEU A 62 3.65 16.51 10.77
N VAL A 63 3.21 17.09 9.65
CA VAL A 63 1.97 16.66 8.97
C VAL A 63 2.08 15.22 8.47
N VAL A 64 3.23 14.83 7.91
CA VAL A 64 3.46 13.44 7.50
C VAL A 64 3.32 12.49 8.69
N ASN A 65 3.90 12.83 9.84
CA ASN A 65 3.81 12.01 11.04
C ASN A 65 2.38 11.90 11.57
N GLU A 66 1.64 13.00 11.63
CA GLU A 66 0.24 13.02 12.07
C GLU A 66 -0.66 12.18 11.17
N VAL A 67 -0.51 12.31 9.84
CA VAL A 67 -1.28 11.52 8.87
C VAL A 67 -0.96 10.04 8.97
N ASN A 68 0.33 9.68 9.07
CA ASN A 68 0.72 8.27 9.22
C ASN A 68 0.21 7.67 10.53
N ALA A 69 0.23 8.44 11.63
CA ALA A 69 -0.33 8.01 12.91
C ALA A 69 -1.86 7.82 12.84
N ALA A 70 -2.55 8.57 11.98
CA ALA A 70 -3.99 8.44 11.74
C ALA A 70 -4.38 7.29 10.78
N GLY A 71 -3.42 6.46 10.35
CA GLY A 71 -3.66 5.32 9.46
C GLY A 71 -3.27 5.57 8.01
N GLY A 72 -2.59 6.68 7.71
CA GLY A 72 -2.02 6.94 6.39
C GLY A 72 -3.06 7.31 5.34
N VAL A 73 -2.61 7.51 4.11
CA VAL A 73 -3.48 7.89 2.99
C VAL A 73 -3.98 6.64 2.30
N LEU A 74 -5.29 6.38 2.39
CA LEU A 74 -5.92 5.16 1.87
C LEU A 74 -5.30 3.88 2.46
N GLY A 75 -4.84 3.93 3.72
CA GLY A 75 -4.20 2.80 4.41
C GLY A 75 -2.72 2.60 4.07
N ARG A 76 -2.07 3.61 3.48
CA ARG A 76 -0.65 3.58 3.09
C ARG A 76 0.18 4.68 3.74
#